data_AF-A0A420FWM3-F1
#
_entry.id   AF-A0A420FWM3-F1
#
_cell.length_a   1.000
_cell.length_b   1.000
_cell.length_c   1.000
_cell.angle_alpha   90.00
_cell.angle_beta   90.00
_cell.angle_gamma   90.00
#
_symmetry.space_group_name_H-M   'P 1'
#
loop_
_entity.id
_entity.type
_entity.pdbx_description
1 polymer ?
#
loop_
_entity_poly.entity_id
_entity_poly.type
_entity_poly.pdbx_seq_one_letter_code
_entity_poly.pdbx_strand_id
1 'polypeptide(L)'
;MQPKISLLRSDNYAVIWGTNQIALLLSNFLSGRDHILEIGSEQGDIEIWDDIILKHKNNIIEHVQIKRQTSDFDSTGACIRDVLTKDINKGKLRKLTPFDETMKALAEYYLPIISSGEADYKKFKLVLPDNSVKIKKDFTVRDFKNFCSVIKENSTPEGLCEMQKKDNNILKSFHWLTTWCGFTDWNHILMAFKKLEPLIVGEEIDLENSTKQNLDPYFIDFPTVRGVIENLFRNNSTAPNSLTPRFLLNQLSGYLKPEIDKWTQYSRKSNSWMKSGIHDTNDIESPQVIVNGLWNENASSILKVHIDNSLELCSISTALLRLAIHFTGGNRLQAVGTNSLKISVTNQVGGTLGSHVNDCNNLPFLEYTPFENLSGCNLASFLDQEKEAEKLHQEMNNLTFQKVADLVIKKIIVIGSVEIKEAAIKRWEIWKEEIDFNVLCTQMMRPQIEGESIEVRFRIGPKTAHILAHGIFFLLVVSLGYDPYDNRFELINEKKIISNALEWWSGPSRQSRRVRSMSDTDIVEMIKDEKGDCVVLSGTSSSLSEIYETSLAEDFLESQDLTKTLRSKIIFTNSFKIKRELKSGNLESLHKLIKNDIDNHLNNIDKIIENI
;
A
#
# COMPACT_ATOMS: atom_id res chain seq x y z
N MET A 1 -17.53 15.85 -45.77
CA MET A 1 -16.81 15.96 -44.49
C MET A 1 -15.63 15.02 -44.54
N GLN A 2 -14.42 15.55 -44.70
CA GLN A 2 -13.20 14.77 -44.47
C GLN A 2 -13.02 14.63 -42.96
N PRO A 3 -12.73 13.44 -42.43
CA PRO A 3 -12.53 13.26 -41.01
C PRO A 3 -11.24 13.98 -40.59
N LYS A 4 -11.34 14.84 -39.57
CA LYS A 4 -10.25 15.63 -38.98
C LYS A 4 -9.25 14.77 -38.19
N ILE A 5 -8.97 13.56 -38.67
CA ILE A 5 -8.05 12.57 -38.06
C ILE A 5 -6.56 13.01 -38.23
N SER A 6 -6.28 14.09 -38.99
CA SER A 6 -4.91 14.49 -39.36
C SER A 6 -4.28 15.67 -38.59
N LEU A 7 -5.04 16.46 -37.81
CA LEU A 7 -4.51 17.72 -37.23
C LEU A 7 -3.76 17.53 -35.90
N LEU A 8 -4.19 16.63 -35.00
CA LEU A 8 -3.49 16.34 -33.73
C LEU A 8 -2.16 15.58 -33.93
N ARG A 9 -2.03 14.81 -35.02
CA ARG A 9 -0.78 14.12 -35.36
C ARG A 9 0.31 15.06 -35.89
N SER A 10 -0.05 16.30 -36.28
CA SER A 10 0.86 17.26 -36.92
C SER A 10 1.15 18.52 -36.10
N ASP A 11 0.32 18.88 -35.10
CA ASP A 11 0.67 19.97 -34.17
C ASP A 11 1.63 19.46 -33.08
N ASN A 12 2.92 19.76 -33.27
CA ASN A 12 3.98 19.36 -32.37
C ASN A 12 3.77 19.89 -30.93
N TYR A 13 3.17 21.07 -30.79
CA TYR A 13 2.97 21.69 -29.47
C TYR A 13 1.91 20.96 -28.65
N ALA A 14 0.82 20.51 -29.29
CA ALA A 14 -0.20 19.70 -28.63
C ALA A 14 0.37 18.37 -28.13
N VAL A 15 1.27 17.74 -28.90
CA VAL A 15 1.94 16.50 -28.48
C VAL A 15 2.90 16.73 -27.32
N ILE A 16 3.68 17.81 -27.35
CA ILE A 16 4.58 18.17 -26.24
C ILE A 16 3.76 18.44 -24.97
N TRP A 17 2.63 19.15 -25.07
CA TRP A 17 1.75 19.39 -23.94
C TRP A 17 1.11 18.09 -23.41
N GLY A 18 0.59 17.23 -24.30
CA GLY A 18 0.02 15.93 -23.90
C GLY A 18 1.04 15.03 -23.22
N THR A 19 2.29 15.04 -23.71
CA THR A 19 3.43 14.34 -23.10
C THR A 19 3.75 14.88 -21.71
N ASN A 20 3.68 16.20 -21.52
CA ASN A 20 3.84 16.81 -20.19
C ASN A 20 2.73 16.36 -19.22
N GLN A 21 1.47 16.27 -19.68
CA GLN A 21 0.38 15.75 -18.84
C GLN A 21 0.56 14.27 -18.48
N ILE A 22 1.04 13.45 -19.41
CA ILE A 22 1.40 12.05 -19.12
C ILE A 22 2.54 11.98 -18.10
N ALA A 23 3.54 12.85 -18.19
CA ALA A 23 4.62 12.91 -17.22
C ALA A 23 4.12 13.27 -15.81
N LEU A 24 3.23 14.26 -15.69
CA LEU A 24 2.57 14.62 -14.43
C LEU A 24 1.74 13.45 -13.87
N LEU A 25 0.97 12.80 -14.74
CA LEU A 25 0.17 11.61 -14.42
C LEU A 25 1.05 10.50 -13.83
N LEU A 26 2.12 10.12 -14.53
CA LEU A 26 3.05 9.06 -14.10
C LEU A 26 3.78 9.43 -12.81
N SER A 27 4.28 10.66 -12.69
CA SER A 27 4.97 11.15 -11.50
C SER A 27 4.07 11.07 -10.25
N ASN A 28 2.81 11.50 -10.39
CA ASN A 28 1.83 11.42 -9.32
C ASN A 28 1.43 9.98 -9.02
N PHE A 29 1.21 9.14 -10.03
CA PHE A 29 0.87 7.73 -9.86
C PHE A 29 2.01 6.94 -9.17
N LEU A 30 3.25 7.11 -9.61
CA LEU A 30 4.42 6.48 -8.98
C LEU A 30 4.64 6.94 -7.54
N SER A 31 4.28 8.18 -7.20
CA SER A 31 4.28 8.67 -5.81
C SER A 31 3.04 8.24 -5.01
N GLY A 32 2.02 7.67 -5.66
CA GLY A 32 0.69 7.41 -5.10
C GLY A 32 -0.01 8.67 -4.58
N ARG A 33 0.08 9.77 -5.34
CA ARG A 33 -0.64 11.04 -5.17
C ARG A 33 -1.85 11.11 -6.10
N ASP A 34 -2.71 12.10 -5.88
CA ASP A 34 -3.86 12.34 -6.75
C ASP A 34 -3.44 12.66 -8.19
N HIS A 35 -4.17 12.10 -9.15
CA HIS A 35 -3.87 12.17 -10.58
C HIS A 35 -5.14 12.01 -11.40
N ILE A 36 -5.06 12.46 -12.66
CA ILE A 36 -6.09 12.18 -13.67
C ILE A 36 -6.19 10.68 -13.92
N LEU A 37 -7.36 10.16 -14.26
CA LEU A 37 -7.57 8.73 -14.44
C LEU A 37 -7.15 8.26 -15.82
N GLU A 38 -7.48 9.05 -16.83
CA GLU A 38 -7.26 8.74 -18.23
C GLU A 38 -6.95 10.00 -19.02
N ILE A 39 -6.09 9.85 -20.03
CA ILE A 39 -5.83 10.86 -21.06
C ILE A 39 -6.24 10.27 -22.40
N GLY A 40 -7.13 10.94 -23.11
CA GLY A 40 -7.51 10.57 -24.47
C GLY A 40 -7.71 11.80 -25.33
N SER A 41 -8.08 11.58 -26.59
CA SER A 41 -8.48 12.66 -27.50
C SER A 41 -9.72 12.22 -28.29
N GLU A 42 -10.70 11.71 -27.55
CA GLU A 42 -12.03 11.42 -28.09
C GLU A 42 -12.63 12.69 -28.72
N GLN A 43 -13.41 12.53 -29.79
CA GLN A 43 -14.35 13.55 -30.21
C GLN A 43 -15.46 13.57 -29.17
N GLY A 44 -15.37 14.45 -28.19
CA GLY A 44 -16.50 14.76 -27.32
C GLY A 44 -17.66 15.37 -28.12
N ASP A 45 -18.70 15.79 -27.40
CA ASP A 45 -19.88 16.40 -28.02
C ASP A 45 -19.62 17.83 -28.56
N ILE A 46 -18.40 18.37 -28.42
CA ILE A 46 -18.06 19.76 -28.73
C ILE A 46 -16.78 19.78 -29.57
N GLU A 47 -16.93 19.54 -30.88
CA GLU A 47 -15.82 19.32 -31.85
C GLU A 47 -14.66 20.35 -31.78
N ILE A 48 -14.92 21.58 -31.31
CA ILE A 48 -13.93 22.67 -31.20
C ILE A 48 -13.17 22.67 -29.86
N TRP A 49 -13.57 21.88 -28.86
CA TRP A 49 -12.97 21.83 -27.51
C TRP A 49 -12.31 20.49 -27.17
N ASP A 50 -12.30 19.56 -28.12
CA ASP A 50 -11.89 18.17 -27.94
C ASP A 50 -10.49 17.88 -28.49
N ASP A 51 -9.53 18.80 -28.33
CA ASP A 51 -8.14 18.50 -28.72
C ASP A 51 -7.57 17.39 -27.82
N ILE A 52 -7.81 17.49 -26.50
CA ILE A 52 -7.47 16.46 -25.50
C ILE A 52 -8.58 16.41 -24.44
N ILE A 53 -8.92 15.20 -24.01
CA ILE A 53 -9.87 14.94 -22.93
C ILE A 53 -9.13 14.31 -21.74
N LEU A 54 -9.26 14.92 -20.57
CA LEU A 54 -8.76 14.39 -19.31
C LEU A 54 -9.94 13.95 -18.44
N LYS A 55 -9.93 12.69 -18.01
CA LYS A 55 -10.95 12.18 -17.09
C LYS A 55 -10.46 12.29 -15.66
N HIS A 56 -11.27 12.94 -14.82
CA HIS A 56 -11.02 13.11 -13.40
C HIS A 56 -12.00 12.27 -12.57
N LYS A 57 -11.90 12.39 -11.25
CA LYS A 57 -12.84 11.81 -10.28
C LYS A 57 -14.26 12.33 -10.47
N ASN A 58 -15.26 11.60 -9.96
CA ASN A 58 -16.67 12.00 -9.92
C ASN A 58 -17.29 12.29 -11.30
N ASN A 59 -16.86 11.57 -12.33
CA ASN A 59 -17.29 11.75 -13.72
C ASN A 59 -17.03 13.16 -14.27
N ILE A 60 -16.08 13.91 -13.68
CA ILE A 60 -15.65 15.19 -14.22
C ILE A 60 -14.81 14.92 -15.47
N ILE A 61 -15.25 15.48 -16.59
CA ILE A 61 -14.56 15.41 -17.88
C ILE A 61 -14.01 16.79 -18.20
N GLU A 62 -12.71 16.89 -18.40
CA GLU A 62 -12.04 18.13 -18.73
C GLU A 62 -11.68 18.15 -20.22
N HIS A 63 -12.29 19.08 -20.95
CA HIS A 63 -12.10 19.33 -22.37
C HIS A 63 -11.02 20.39 -22.56
N VAL A 64 -9.93 20.02 -23.21
CA VAL A 64 -8.77 20.88 -23.39
C VAL A 64 -8.70 21.33 -24.85
N GLN A 65 -8.67 22.65 -25.05
CA GLN A 65 -8.35 23.26 -26.33
C GLN A 65 -6.95 23.86 -26.29
N ILE A 66 -6.11 23.49 -27.25
CA ILE A 66 -4.74 23.97 -27.36
C ILE A 66 -4.65 24.98 -28.51
N LYS A 67 -4.01 26.12 -28.25
CA LYS A 67 -3.72 27.14 -29.26
C LYS A 67 -2.26 27.59 -29.12
N ARG A 68 -1.34 27.05 -29.92
CA ARG A 68 0.10 27.42 -29.99
C ARG A 68 0.37 28.87 -30.45
N GLN A 69 -0.65 29.70 -30.61
CA GLN A 69 -0.52 30.99 -31.25
C GLN A 69 0.46 31.90 -30.48
N THR A 70 1.58 32.29 -31.11
CA THR A 70 2.58 33.24 -30.56
C THR A 70 2.52 34.63 -31.20
N SER A 71 1.62 34.83 -32.17
CA SER A 71 1.37 36.13 -32.83
C SER A 71 -0.08 36.53 -32.68
N ASP A 72 -0.38 37.83 -32.71
CA ASP A 72 -1.73 38.36 -32.52
C ASP A 72 -2.79 37.64 -33.38
N PHE A 73 -3.90 37.21 -32.76
CA PHE A 73 -5.04 36.62 -33.47
C PHE A 73 -5.73 37.66 -34.35
N ASP A 74 -5.89 38.88 -33.83
CA ASP A 74 -6.32 40.05 -34.58
C ASP A 74 -5.80 41.31 -33.88
N SER A 75 -4.86 42.01 -34.53
CA SER A 75 -4.27 43.25 -34.02
C SER A 75 -5.07 44.50 -34.41
N THR A 76 -6.09 44.36 -35.26
CA THR A 76 -6.78 45.48 -35.91
C THR A 76 -8.26 45.60 -35.56
N GLY A 77 -8.94 44.48 -35.33
CA GLY A 77 -10.36 44.45 -34.99
C GLY A 77 -10.61 44.93 -33.57
N ALA A 78 -11.63 45.76 -33.38
CA ALA A 78 -12.06 46.19 -32.06
C ALA A 78 -12.83 45.07 -31.32
N CYS A 79 -12.98 45.22 -30.00
CA CYS A 79 -13.79 44.30 -29.18
C CYS A 79 -15.29 44.31 -29.53
N ILE A 80 -15.77 45.28 -30.31
CA ILE A 80 -17.12 45.29 -30.86
C ILE A 80 -17.03 44.86 -32.32
N ARG A 81 -17.76 43.81 -32.69
CA ARG A 81 -17.74 43.27 -34.05
C ARG A 81 -18.41 44.25 -35.01
N ASP A 82 -17.63 44.73 -35.97
CA ASP A 82 -18.07 45.67 -36.99
C ASP A 82 -18.22 45.00 -38.36
N VAL A 83 -18.80 45.78 -39.29
CA VAL A 83 -18.97 45.41 -40.68
C VAL A 83 -17.77 45.90 -41.48
N LEU A 84 -17.27 45.09 -42.40
CA LEU A 84 -16.18 45.46 -43.29
C LEU A 84 -16.57 46.68 -44.13
N THR A 85 -15.78 47.74 -44.02
CA THR A 85 -16.00 49.01 -44.72
C THR A 85 -15.20 49.14 -46.02
N LYS A 86 -14.24 48.23 -46.25
CA LYS A 86 -13.32 48.17 -47.40
C LYS A 86 -13.30 46.76 -48.00
N ASP A 87 -12.84 46.65 -49.24
CA ASP A 87 -12.72 45.41 -50.06
C ASP A 87 -14.03 44.78 -50.60
N ILE A 88 -13.85 43.70 -51.37
CA ILE A 88 -14.88 42.89 -52.08
C ILE A 88 -15.95 42.34 -51.11
N ASN A 89 -15.65 42.33 -49.80
CA ASN A 89 -16.54 41.86 -48.73
C ASN A 89 -17.25 43.00 -47.97
N LYS A 90 -17.27 44.22 -48.51
CA LYS A 90 -17.97 45.37 -47.93
C LYS A 90 -19.42 45.02 -47.59
N GLY A 91 -19.86 45.36 -46.37
CA GLY A 91 -21.21 45.07 -45.90
C GLY A 91 -21.36 43.74 -45.16
N LYS A 92 -20.32 42.88 -45.12
CA LYS A 92 -20.32 41.65 -44.31
C LYS A 92 -19.62 41.87 -42.97
N LEU A 93 -20.08 41.18 -41.92
CA LEU A 93 -19.39 41.15 -40.63
C LEU A 93 -17.97 40.60 -40.80
N ARG A 94 -17.03 41.13 -40.01
CA ARG A 94 -15.66 40.58 -39.96
C ARG A 94 -15.69 39.08 -39.64
N LYS A 95 -14.78 38.32 -40.27
CA LYS A 95 -14.64 36.88 -40.01
C LYS A 95 -14.16 36.64 -38.59
N LEU A 96 -14.62 35.55 -38.00
CA LEU A 96 -14.16 35.09 -36.69
C LEU A 96 -12.70 34.63 -36.80
N THR A 97 -11.92 34.92 -35.76
CA THR A 97 -10.59 34.33 -35.56
C THR A 97 -10.73 32.94 -34.93
N PRO A 98 -9.68 32.10 -34.96
CA PRO A 98 -9.70 30.82 -34.26
C PRO A 98 -10.01 30.91 -32.76
N PHE A 99 -9.68 32.03 -32.10
CA PHE A 99 -10.01 32.26 -30.70
C PHE A 99 -11.50 32.59 -30.52
N ASP A 100 -12.06 33.42 -31.42
CA ASP A 100 -13.49 33.76 -31.43
C ASP A 100 -14.34 32.50 -31.68
N GLU A 101 -13.92 31.63 -32.59
CA GLU A 101 -14.61 30.36 -32.89
C GLU A 101 -14.62 29.41 -31.69
N THR A 102 -13.51 29.32 -30.94
CA THR A 102 -13.44 28.53 -29.71
C THR A 102 -14.41 29.03 -28.64
N MET A 103 -14.47 30.34 -28.41
CA MET A 103 -15.44 30.90 -27.46
C MET A 103 -16.88 30.79 -27.95
N LYS A 104 -17.10 30.88 -29.27
CA LYS A 104 -18.43 30.68 -29.87
C LYS A 104 -18.96 29.27 -29.65
N ALA A 105 -18.11 28.26 -29.82
CA ALA A 105 -18.48 26.88 -29.52
C ALA A 105 -18.86 26.69 -28.04
N LEU A 106 -18.15 27.37 -27.13
CA LEU A 106 -18.46 27.33 -25.70
C LEU A 106 -19.83 27.97 -25.39
N ALA A 107 -20.13 29.11 -26.03
CA ALA A 107 -21.44 29.75 -25.91
C ALA A 107 -22.57 28.86 -26.44
N GLU A 108 -22.38 28.24 -27.61
CA GLU A 108 -23.37 27.35 -28.21
C GLU A 108 -23.65 26.12 -27.34
N TYR A 109 -22.63 25.58 -26.65
CA TYR A 109 -22.78 24.47 -25.71
C TYR A 109 -23.62 24.84 -24.49
N TYR A 110 -23.38 26.01 -23.90
CA TYR A 110 -24.04 26.40 -22.66
C TYR A 110 -25.44 26.99 -22.86
N LEU A 111 -25.75 27.50 -24.05
CA LEU A 111 -27.07 28.05 -24.37
C LEU A 111 -28.27 27.13 -24.03
N PRO A 112 -28.30 25.84 -24.43
CA PRO A 112 -29.37 24.93 -24.05
C PRO A 112 -29.40 24.60 -22.56
N ILE A 113 -28.23 24.50 -21.91
CA ILE A 113 -28.09 24.14 -20.48
C ILE A 113 -28.70 25.23 -19.59
N ILE A 114 -28.57 26.51 -19.98
CA ILE A 114 -29.20 27.64 -19.25
C ILE A 114 -30.72 27.49 -19.26
N SER A 115 -31.26 26.98 -20.36
CA SER A 115 -32.70 26.86 -20.57
C SER A 115 -33.28 25.62 -19.88
N SER A 116 -32.50 24.54 -19.72
CA SER A 116 -32.95 23.27 -19.13
C SER A 116 -32.63 23.13 -17.63
N GLY A 117 -31.63 23.84 -17.11
CA GLY A 117 -31.18 23.70 -15.72
C GLY A 117 -30.47 22.38 -15.41
N GLU A 118 -30.00 21.67 -16.43
CA GLU A 118 -29.30 20.39 -16.28
C GLU A 118 -27.94 20.54 -15.57
N ALA A 119 -27.57 19.52 -14.80
CA ALA A 119 -26.27 19.48 -14.12
C ALA A 119 -25.13 19.25 -15.12
N ASP A 120 -24.15 20.15 -15.12
CA ASP A 120 -22.97 20.06 -15.98
C ASP A 120 -21.72 19.58 -15.21
N TYR A 121 -21.16 18.47 -15.70
CA TYR A 121 -19.97 17.81 -15.17
C TYR A 121 -18.71 18.11 -16.01
N LYS A 122 -18.82 18.90 -17.09
CA LYS A 122 -17.70 19.27 -17.93
C LYS A 122 -16.91 20.44 -17.34
N LYS A 123 -15.61 20.43 -17.60
CA LYS A 123 -14.69 21.56 -17.36
C LYS A 123 -13.95 21.85 -18.65
N PHE A 124 -13.55 23.09 -18.85
CA PHE A 124 -12.89 23.54 -20.07
C PHE A 124 -11.54 24.17 -19.74
N LYS A 125 -10.49 23.76 -20.45
CA LYS A 125 -9.16 24.35 -20.34
C LYS A 125 -8.70 24.89 -21.67
N LEU A 126 -8.29 26.16 -21.68
CA LEU A 126 -7.69 26.80 -22.85
C LEU A 126 -6.19 26.96 -22.63
N VAL A 127 -5.39 26.22 -23.38
CA VAL A 127 -3.93 26.21 -23.26
C VAL A 127 -3.31 27.16 -24.28
N LEU A 128 -2.55 28.13 -23.79
CA LEU A 128 -1.89 29.17 -24.59
C LEU A 128 -0.41 29.30 -24.17
N PRO A 129 0.51 29.62 -25.09
CA PRO A 129 1.93 29.77 -24.78
C PRO A 129 2.24 31.12 -24.10
N ASP A 130 1.62 32.20 -24.56
CA ASP A 130 1.96 33.57 -24.14
C ASP A 130 0.71 34.39 -23.77
N ASN A 131 0.87 35.27 -22.77
CA ASN A 131 -0.13 36.22 -22.32
C ASN A 131 -0.15 37.54 -23.10
N SER A 132 0.90 37.85 -23.87
CA SER A 132 1.05 39.14 -24.55
C SER A 132 0.27 39.23 -25.87
N VAL A 133 -0.08 38.08 -26.43
CA VAL A 133 -0.81 37.93 -27.69
C VAL A 133 -2.14 38.68 -27.65
N LYS A 134 -2.41 39.50 -28.67
CA LYS A 134 -3.69 40.19 -28.81
C LYS A 134 -4.76 39.27 -29.36
N ILE A 135 -5.89 39.20 -28.65
CA ILE A 135 -7.13 38.57 -29.13
C ILE A 135 -7.84 39.55 -30.07
N LYS A 136 -7.87 40.82 -29.67
CA LYS A 136 -8.38 41.97 -30.43
C LYS A 136 -7.46 43.18 -30.22
N LYS A 137 -7.68 44.23 -31.01
CA LYS A 137 -7.03 45.53 -30.80
C LYS A 137 -7.24 45.99 -29.35
N ASP A 138 -6.13 46.24 -28.66
CA ASP A 138 -6.09 46.68 -27.26
C ASP A 138 -6.76 45.71 -26.26
N PHE A 139 -6.81 44.41 -26.60
CA PHE A 139 -7.31 43.34 -25.72
C PHE A 139 -6.47 42.06 -25.88
N THR A 140 -5.75 41.71 -24.82
CA THR A 140 -4.75 40.64 -24.81
C THR A 140 -5.24 39.38 -24.12
N VAL A 141 -4.51 38.27 -24.30
CA VAL A 141 -4.70 37.04 -23.53
C VAL A 141 -4.57 37.30 -22.02
N ARG A 142 -3.67 38.20 -21.60
CA ARG A 142 -3.56 38.65 -20.21
C ARG A 142 -4.85 39.26 -19.70
N ASP A 143 -5.47 40.15 -20.48
CA ASP A 143 -6.73 40.80 -20.12
C ASP A 143 -7.85 39.77 -20.01
N PHE A 144 -7.91 38.81 -20.93
CA PHE A 144 -8.85 37.68 -20.89
C PHE A 144 -8.65 36.79 -19.66
N LYS A 145 -7.42 36.41 -19.33
CA LYS A 145 -7.10 35.62 -18.13
C LYS A 145 -7.50 36.35 -16.86
N ASN A 146 -7.21 37.65 -16.78
CA ASN A 146 -7.61 38.49 -15.65
C ASN A 146 -9.14 38.52 -15.53
N PHE A 147 -9.85 38.67 -16.64
CA PHE A 147 -11.31 38.59 -16.66
C PHE A 147 -11.84 37.24 -16.12
N CYS A 148 -11.29 36.10 -16.57
CA CYS A 148 -11.69 34.80 -16.03
C CYS A 148 -11.46 34.70 -14.51
N SER A 149 -10.35 35.26 -13.99
CA SER A 149 -10.05 35.23 -12.55
C SER A 149 -10.99 36.08 -11.66
N VAL A 150 -11.70 37.04 -12.26
CA VAL A 150 -12.73 37.84 -11.58
C VAL A 150 -14.00 37.00 -11.32
N ILE A 151 -14.24 35.99 -12.16
CA ILE A 151 -15.40 35.12 -12.04
C ILE A 151 -15.11 34.02 -11.01
N LYS A 152 -15.88 34.03 -9.92
CA LYS A 152 -15.83 33.08 -8.82
C LYS A 152 -17.16 32.34 -8.70
N GLU A 153 -17.22 31.29 -7.88
CA GLU A 153 -18.44 30.51 -7.68
C GLU A 153 -19.65 31.38 -7.27
N ASN A 154 -19.42 32.39 -6.43
CA ASN A 154 -20.43 33.31 -5.91
C ASN A 154 -20.63 34.60 -6.75
N SER A 155 -19.99 34.72 -7.92
CA SER A 155 -20.20 35.90 -8.79
C SER A 155 -21.63 35.96 -9.33
N THR A 156 -22.20 37.18 -9.36
CA THR A 156 -23.55 37.46 -9.87
C THR A 156 -23.52 38.42 -11.07
N PRO A 157 -24.54 38.42 -11.94
CA PRO A 157 -24.65 39.35 -13.07
C PRO A 157 -24.60 40.81 -12.65
N GLU A 158 -25.25 41.18 -11.54
CA GLU A 158 -25.28 42.55 -11.03
C GLU A 158 -23.89 43.01 -10.59
N GLY A 159 -23.14 42.12 -9.93
CA GLY A 159 -21.76 42.38 -9.52
C GLY A 159 -20.86 42.67 -10.73
N LEU A 160 -20.94 41.86 -11.78
CA LEU A 160 -20.18 42.10 -13.02
C LEU A 160 -20.63 43.37 -13.75
N CYS A 161 -21.93 43.68 -13.72
CA CYS A 161 -22.48 44.91 -14.29
C CYS A 161 -22.01 46.19 -13.57
N GLU A 162 -21.75 46.13 -12.26
CA GLU A 162 -21.12 47.24 -11.54
C GLU A 162 -19.61 47.32 -11.79
N MET A 163 -18.94 46.17 -11.90
CA MET A 163 -17.50 46.12 -12.19
C MET A 163 -17.16 46.65 -13.58
N GLN A 164 -17.98 46.36 -14.61
CA GLN A 164 -17.75 46.86 -15.97
C GLN A 164 -17.77 48.40 -16.06
N LYS A 165 -18.45 49.09 -15.14
CA LYS A 165 -18.48 50.58 -15.09
C LYS A 165 -17.14 51.16 -14.61
N LYS A 166 -16.34 50.36 -13.90
CA LYS A 166 -15.09 50.76 -13.26
C LYS A 166 -13.86 50.20 -14.00
N ASP A 167 -14.00 49.06 -14.65
CA ASP A 167 -12.93 48.36 -15.36
C ASP A 167 -13.25 48.23 -16.86
N ASN A 168 -12.48 48.96 -17.66
CA ASN A 168 -12.62 48.96 -19.12
C ASN A 168 -12.31 47.58 -19.75
N ASN A 169 -11.49 46.75 -19.12
CA ASN A 169 -11.18 45.41 -19.64
C ASN A 169 -12.34 44.43 -19.45
N ILE A 170 -13.12 44.58 -18.37
CA ILE A 170 -14.36 43.81 -18.17
C ILE A 170 -15.39 44.22 -19.22
N LEU A 171 -15.52 45.53 -19.49
CA LEU A 171 -16.41 46.05 -20.55
C LEU A 171 -16.00 45.54 -21.94
N LYS A 172 -14.71 45.57 -22.27
CA LYS A 172 -14.18 45.00 -23.52
C LYS A 172 -14.47 43.51 -23.64
N SER A 173 -14.29 42.75 -22.56
CA SER A 173 -14.56 41.30 -22.52
C SER A 173 -16.04 41.03 -22.79
N PHE A 174 -16.95 41.78 -22.15
CA PHE A 174 -18.39 41.67 -22.39
C PHE A 174 -18.76 41.92 -23.85
N HIS A 175 -18.29 43.04 -24.42
CA HIS A 175 -18.57 43.37 -25.82
C HIS A 175 -18.00 42.34 -26.78
N TRP A 176 -16.80 41.84 -26.51
CA TRP A 176 -16.19 40.82 -27.35
C TRP A 176 -16.96 39.50 -27.29
N LEU A 177 -17.28 39.01 -26.09
CA LEU A 177 -18.04 37.77 -25.92
C LEU A 177 -19.44 37.84 -26.55
N THR A 178 -20.13 38.97 -26.41
CA THR A 178 -21.51 39.13 -26.92
C THR A 178 -21.58 39.40 -28.42
N THR A 179 -20.64 40.17 -28.99
CA THR A 179 -20.70 40.56 -30.41
C THR A 179 -19.89 39.66 -31.34
N TRP A 180 -18.82 39.04 -30.84
CA TRP A 180 -17.99 38.10 -31.62
C TRP A 180 -18.34 36.64 -31.33
N CYS A 181 -18.55 36.30 -30.06
CA CYS A 181 -18.61 34.90 -29.61
C CYS A 181 -20.03 34.38 -29.33
N GLY A 182 -21.07 35.19 -29.51
CA GLY A 182 -22.46 34.71 -29.42
C GLY A 182 -22.99 34.46 -28.01
N PHE A 183 -22.30 34.93 -26.96
CA PHE A 183 -22.89 35.01 -25.63
C PHE A 183 -24.03 36.03 -25.61
N THR A 184 -25.09 35.74 -24.85
CA THR A 184 -26.31 36.58 -24.85
C THR A 184 -26.25 37.68 -23.78
N ASP A 185 -25.80 37.33 -22.58
CA ASP A 185 -25.78 38.22 -21.41
C ASP A 185 -24.77 37.74 -20.35
N TRP A 186 -24.76 38.42 -19.19
CA TRP A 186 -23.89 38.07 -18.07
C TRP A 186 -24.22 36.71 -17.43
N ASN A 187 -25.48 36.27 -17.45
CA ASN A 187 -25.85 34.94 -16.93
C ASN A 187 -25.19 33.84 -17.76
N HIS A 188 -25.28 33.97 -19.09
CA HIS A 188 -24.66 33.05 -20.01
C HIS A 188 -23.13 33.01 -19.84
N ILE A 189 -22.50 34.19 -19.75
CA ILE A 189 -21.06 34.30 -19.52
C ILE A 189 -20.67 33.65 -18.19
N LEU A 190 -21.37 33.94 -17.09
CA LEU A 190 -21.05 33.36 -15.77
C LEU A 190 -21.14 31.84 -15.77
N MET A 191 -22.14 31.27 -16.42
CA MET A 191 -22.33 29.82 -16.43
C MET A 191 -21.17 29.11 -17.12
N ALA A 192 -20.74 29.63 -18.27
CA ALA A 192 -19.61 29.08 -19.02
C ALA A 192 -18.26 29.33 -18.31
N PHE A 193 -18.03 30.55 -17.85
CA PHE A 193 -16.72 30.97 -17.35
C PHE A 193 -16.42 30.46 -15.94
N LYS A 194 -17.43 30.03 -15.16
CA LYS A 194 -17.21 29.28 -13.92
C LYS A 194 -16.57 27.90 -14.16
N LYS A 195 -16.63 27.39 -15.39
CA LYS A 195 -16.09 26.08 -15.78
C LYS A 195 -14.87 26.17 -16.71
N LEU A 196 -14.50 27.39 -17.14
CA LEU A 196 -13.39 27.65 -18.05
C LEU A 196 -12.15 28.13 -17.30
N GLU A 197 -11.01 27.49 -17.57
CA GLU A 197 -9.71 27.87 -17.04
C GLU A 197 -8.70 28.15 -18.18
N PRO A 198 -8.25 29.41 -18.36
CA PRO A 198 -7.14 29.71 -19.27
C PRO A 198 -5.77 29.44 -18.61
N LEU A 199 -4.99 28.55 -19.22
CA LEU A 199 -3.65 28.17 -18.79
C LEU A 199 -2.58 28.78 -19.71
N ILE A 200 -1.61 29.46 -19.09
CA ILE A 200 -0.41 29.95 -19.78
C ILE A 200 0.73 29.03 -19.37
N VAL A 201 1.23 28.24 -20.32
CA VAL A 201 2.17 27.14 -20.03
C VAL A 201 3.57 27.34 -20.63
N GLY A 202 3.80 28.44 -21.35
CA GLY A 202 5.07 28.76 -21.97
C GLY A 202 5.26 28.16 -23.36
N GLU A 203 6.47 28.24 -23.88
CA GLU A 203 6.83 27.67 -25.19
C GLU A 203 7.19 26.18 -25.06
N GLU A 204 7.52 25.53 -26.18
CA GLU A 204 7.91 24.12 -26.20
C GLU A 204 9.00 23.79 -25.18
N ILE A 205 10.02 24.65 -25.05
CA ILE A 205 11.14 24.44 -24.13
C ILE A 205 10.70 24.38 -22.65
N ASP A 206 9.68 25.15 -22.27
CA ASP A 206 9.17 25.18 -20.90
C ASP A 206 8.44 23.87 -20.57
N LEU A 207 7.62 23.39 -21.51
CA LEU A 207 6.94 22.11 -21.40
C LEU A 207 7.91 20.94 -21.39
N GLU A 208 8.96 20.97 -22.23
CA GLU A 208 10.01 19.95 -22.25
C GLU A 208 10.79 19.89 -20.94
N ASN A 209 11.17 21.05 -20.39
CA ASN A 209 11.84 21.15 -19.09
C ASN A 209 10.94 20.63 -17.96
N SER A 210 9.66 20.98 -17.97
CA SER A 210 8.68 20.46 -17.00
C SER A 210 8.50 18.94 -17.13
N THR A 211 8.47 18.42 -18.36
CA THR A 211 8.37 16.98 -18.64
C THR A 211 9.58 16.24 -18.06
N LYS A 212 10.78 16.78 -18.30
CA LYS A 212 12.04 16.28 -17.74
C LYS A 212 12.01 16.27 -16.21
N GLN A 213 11.63 17.37 -15.58
CA GLN A 213 11.53 17.47 -14.11
C GLN A 213 10.60 16.41 -13.50
N ASN A 214 9.54 16.02 -14.21
CA ASN A 214 8.58 15.04 -13.73
C ASN A 214 9.00 13.59 -13.98
N LEU A 215 9.77 13.29 -15.03
CA LEU A 215 10.19 11.93 -15.40
C LEU A 215 11.60 11.56 -14.89
N ASP A 216 12.56 12.50 -14.92
CA ASP A 216 13.95 12.26 -14.51
C ASP A 216 14.10 11.62 -13.12
N PRO A 217 13.27 11.95 -12.10
CA PRO A 217 13.38 11.31 -10.80
C PRO A 217 13.12 9.79 -10.86
N TYR A 218 12.32 9.32 -11.81
CA TYR A 218 11.77 7.97 -11.83
C TYR A 218 12.35 7.05 -12.92
N PHE A 219 12.92 7.60 -13.99
CA PHE A 219 13.38 6.80 -15.13
C PHE A 219 14.85 7.04 -15.46
N ILE A 220 15.57 6.01 -15.93
CA ILE A 220 17.01 6.07 -16.20
C ILE A 220 17.34 6.78 -17.53
N ASP A 221 16.48 6.66 -18.54
CA ASP A 221 16.70 7.19 -19.90
C ASP A 221 15.54 8.10 -20.32
N PHE A 222 15.63 9.38 -19.94
CA PHE A 222 14.60 10.37 -20.24
C PHE A 222 14.30 10.53 -21.74
N PRO A 223 15.30 10.70 -22.64
CA PRO A 223 15.03 10.82 -24.07
C PRO A 223 14.21 9.65 -24.64
N THR A 224 14.58 8.42 -24.28
CA THR A 224 13.86 7.23 -24.76
C THR A 224 12.46 7.15 -24.17
N VAL A 225 12.30 7.36 -22.86
CA VAL A 225 10.99 7.34 -22.19
C VAL A 225 10.05 8.40 -22.76
N ARG A 226 10.54 9.62 -22.96
CA ARG A 226 9.79 10.69 -23.62
C ARG A 226 9.34 10.29 -25.02
N GLY A 227 10.24 9.73 -25.82
CA GLY A 227 9.92 9.27 -27.18
C GLY A 227 8.86 8.16 -27.19
N VAL A 228 8.90 7.21 -26.24
CA VAL A 228 7.86 6.20 -26.07
C VAL A 228 6.51 6.84 -25.71
N ILE A 229 6.49 7.77 -24.77
CA ILE A 229 5.27 8.50 -24.37
C ILE A 229 4.68 9.27 -25.55
N GLU A 230 5.49 10.02 -26.29
CA GLU A 230 5.06 10.78 -27.46
C GLU A 230 4.44 9.86 -28.52
N ASN A 231 5.05 8.70 -28.78
CA ASN A 231 4.53 7.70 -29.69
C ASN A 231 3.21 7.11 -29.21
N LEU A 232 3.12 6.75 -27.92
CA LEU A 232 1.88 6.24 -27.33
C LEU A 232 0.76 7.28 -27.41
N PHE A 233 1.05 8.55 -27.13
CA PHE A 233 0.09 9.63 -27.25
C PHE A 233 -0.40 9.83 -28.69
N ARG A 234 0.51 9.83 -29.69
CA ARG A 234 0.15 9.94 -31.11
C ARG A 234 -0.67 8.76 -31.64
N ASN A 235 -0.43 7.55 -31.11
CA ASN A 235 -1.04 6.31 -31.57
C ASN A 235 -2.36 5.97 -30.87
N ASN A 236 -2.53 6.38 -29.61
CA ASN A 236 -3.69 6.07 -28.78
C ASN A 236 -4.66 7.26 -28.64
N SER A 237 -4.63 8.19 -29.59
CA SER A 237 -5.42 9.41 -29.61
C SER A 237 -6.88 9.18 -30.10
N THR A 238 -7.53 8.07 -29.74
CA THR A 238 -8.91 7.74 -30.19
C THR A 238 -9.75 7.09 -29.09
N ALA A 239 -11.09 7.17 -29.21
CA ALA A 239 -12.08 6.75 -28.21
C ALA A 239 -11.91 5.34 -27.57
N PRO A 240 -11.44 4.27 -28.25
CA PRO A 240 -11.25 2.99 -27.58
C PRO A 240 -9.92 2.86 -26.82
N ASN A 241 -8.97 3.78 -27.00
CA ASN A 241 -7.58 3.61 -26.55
C ASN A 241 -7.13 4.73 -25.59
N SER A 242 -7.86 5.03 -24.52
CA SER A 242 -7.37 6.02 -23.54
C SER A 242 -6.11 5.54 -22.80
N LEU A 243 -5.21 6.47 -22.48
CA LEU A 243 -3.98 6.20 -21.76
C LEU A 243 -4.24 6.25 -20.25
N THR A 244 -4.08 5.11 -19.60
CA THR A 244 -4.17 4.97 -18.14
C THR A 244 -2.77 4.89 -17.51
N PRO A 245 -2.60 5.26 -16.22
CA PRO A 245 -1.31 5.18 -15.54
C PRO A 245 -0.68 3.78 -15.59
N ARG A 246 -1.48 2.72 -15.38
CA ARG A 246 -0.99 1.33 -15.39
C ARG A 246 -0.56 0.90 -16.78
N PHE A 247 -1.36 1.23 -17.81
CA PHE A 247 -0.98 0.94 -19.19
C PHE A 247 0.36 1.58 -19.54
N LEU A 248 0.53 2.87 -19.21
CA LEU A 248 1.77 3.61 -19.43
C LEU A 248 2.94 3.01 -18.64
N LEU A 249 2.74 2.69 -17.35
CA LEU A 249 3.79 2.11 -16.51
C LEU A 249 4.22 0.72 -17.00
N ASN A 250 3.30 -0.12 -17.48
CA ASN A 250 3.62 -1.41 -18.08
C ASN A 250 4.58 -1.24 -19.29
N GLN A 251 4.26 -0.31 -20.20
CA GLN A 251 5.10 -0.01 -21.37
C GLN A 251 6.48 0.56 -21.01
N LEU A 252 6.59 1.24 -19.85
CA LEU A 252 7.80 1.92 -19.40
C LEU A 252 8.57 1.19 -18.29
N SER A 253 8.07 0.03 -17.84
CA SER A 253 8.58 -0.70 -16.67
C SER A 253 10.07 -1.01 -16.75
N GLY A 254 10.59 -1.33 -17.94
CA GLY A 254 12.01 -1.60 -18.18
C GLY A 254 12.95 -0.39 -18.02
N TYR A 255 12.41 0.84 -17.98
CA TYR A 255 13.18 2.07 -17.79
C TYR A 255 13.08 2.62 -16.37
N LEU A 256 12.27 1.99 -15.52
CA LEU A 256 12.02 2.43 -14.15
C LEU A 256 13.30 2.27 -13.31
N LYS A 257 13.65 3.29 -12.56
CA LYS A 257 14.79 3.24 -11.64
C LYS A 257 14.57 2.19 -10.53
N PRO A 258 15.59 1.39 -10.19
CA PRO A 258 15.47 0.38 -9.14
C PRO A 258 15.30 0.98 -7.75
N GLU A 259 15.70 2.24 -7.54
CA GLU A 259 15.62 2.94 -6.24
C GLU A 259 14.22 3.49 -5.92
N ILE A 260 13.25 3.35 -6.82
CA ILE A 260 11.90 3.86 -6.54
C ILE A 260 11.21 2.95 -5.56
N ASP A 261 10.73 3.57 -4.48
CA ASP A 261 9.87 2.91 -3.51
C ASP A 261 8.59 2.42 -4.19
N LYS A 262 8.40 1.11 -4.21
CA LYS A 262 7.12 0.52 -4.60
C LYS A 262 6.10 0.76 -3.49
N TRP A 263 4.83 0.95 -3.85
CA TRP A 263 3.79 1.17 -2.86
C TRP A 263 2.52 0.39 -3.17
N THR A 264 1.79 0.03 -2.12
CA THR A 264 0.42 -0.49 -2.17
C THR A 264 -0.43 0.31 -1.21
N GLN A 265 -1.64 0.67 -1.61
CA GLN A 265 -2.62 1.37 -0.80
C GLN A 265 -3.88 0.54 -0.63
N TYR A 266 -4.34 0.43 0.62
CA TYR A 266 -5.67 0.00 0.96
C TYR A 266 -6.44 1.18 1.56
N SER A 267 -7.59 1.52 0.97
CA SER A 267 -8.47 2.57 1.48
C SER A 267 -9.87 2.03 1.74
N ARG A 268 -10.42 2.31 2.92
CA ARG A 268 -11.79 1.97 3.27
C ARG A 268 -12.70 3.18 3.10
N LYS A 269 -13.73 3.05 2.27
CA LYS A 269 -14.83 4.00 2.13
C LYS A 269 -16.13 3.31 2.56
N SER A 270 -16.69 3.76 3.67
CA SER A 270 -17.86 3.12 4.30
C SER A 270 -17.62 1.61 4.54
N ASN A 271 -18.34 0.74 3.85
CA ASN A 271 -18.23 -0.71 3.97
C ASN A 271 -17.43 -1.38 2.84
N SER A 272 -16.86 -0.58 1.93
CA SER A 272 -16.06 -1.07 0.81
C SER A 272 -14.58 -0.77 1.00
N TRP A 273 -13.74 -1.70 0.57
CA TRP A 273 -12.29 -1.49 0.51
C TRP A 273 -11.86 -1.31 -0.93
N MET A 274 -10.84 -0.51 -1.15
CA MET A 274 -10.23 -0.31 -2.45
C MET A 274 -8.73 -0.50 -2.34
N LYS A 275 -8.17 -1.21 -3.32
CA LYS A 275 -6.76 -1.57 -3.39
C LYS A 275 -6.11 -0.99 -4.65
N SER A 276 -4.97 -0.33 -4.52
CA SER A 276 -4.17 0.21 -5.62
C SER A 276 -2.69 0.18 -5.26
N GLY A 277 -1.81 0.46 -6.21
CA GLY A 277 -0.37 0.34 -6.02
C GLY A 277 0.39 -0.01 -7.28
N ILE A 278 1.70 -0.17 -7.13
CA ILE A 278 2.69 -0.34 -8.20
C ILE A 278 3.66 -1.50 -7.94
N HIS A 279 3.38 -2.39 -6.97
CA HIS A 279 4.23 -3.59 -6.81
C HIS A 279 4.16 -4.49 -8.04
N ASP A 280 2.98 -4.55 -8.66
CA ASP A 280 2.73 -5.08 -10.00
C ASP A 280 2.54 -3.89 -10.97
N THR A 281 3.33 -3.88 -12.05
CA THR A 281 3.26 -2.83 -13.07
C THR A 281 2.23 -3.13 -14.15
N ASN A 282 1.73 -4.37 -14.21
CA ASN A 282 0.91 -4.87 -15.31
C ASN A 282 -0.57 -4.91 -14.94
N ASP A 283 -0.87 -5.33 -13.71
CA ASP A 283 -2.24 -5.44 -13.20
C ASP A 283 -2.34 -4.88 -11.77
N ILE A 284 -3.53 -5.01 -11.17
CA ILE A 284 -3.76 -4.72 -9.77
C ILE A 284 -3.13 -5.83 -8.92
N GLU A 285 -2.37 -5.43 -7.91
CA GLU A 285 -1.46 -6.34 -7.22
C GLU A 285 -2.20 -7.48 -6.50
N SER A 286 -1.72 -8.72 -6.69
CA SER A 286 -2.21 -9.87 -5.94
C SER A 286 -1.64 -9.87 -4.50
N PRO A 287 -2.31 -10.51 -3.53
CA PRO A 287 -1.77 -10.70 -2.19
C PRO A 287 -0.34 -11.26 -2.16
N GLN A 288 -0.02 -12.18 -3.07
CA GLN A 288 1.32 -12.76 -3.18
C GLN A 288 2.38 -11.71 -3.55
N VAL A 289 2.09 -10.87 -4.55
CA VAL A 289 3.00 -9.79 -4.97
C VAL A 289 3.19 -8.77 -3.86
N ILE A 290 2.11 -8.44 -3.13
CA ILE A 290 2.13 -7.49 -2.01
C ILE A 290 2.99 -8.02 -0.86
N VAL A 291 2.76 -9.26 -0.41
CA VAL A 291 3.51 -9.86 0.70
C VAL A 291 5.00 -9.99 0.33
N ASN A 292 5.31 -10.52 -0.85
CA ASN A 292 6.69 -10.64 -1.33
C ASN A 292 7.39 -9.28 -1.43
N GLY A 293 6.68 -8.26 -1.91
CA GLY A 293 7.23 -6.90 -2.04
C GLY A 293 7.48 -6.19 -0.71
N LEU A 294 6.58 -6.34 0.26
CA LEU A 294 6.63 -5.65 1.55
C LEU A 294 7.44 -6.37 2.63
N TRP A 295 7.70 -7.68 2.48
CA TRP A 295 8.61 -8.45 3.35
C TRP A 295 9.98 -8.71 2.72
N ASN A 296 10.30 -8.04 1.61
CA ASN A 296 11.63 -8.07 1.01
C ASN A 296 12.60 -7.17 1.81
N GLU A 297 13.62 -7.78 2.40
CA GLU A 297 14.66 -7.09 3.18
C GLU A 297 15.56 -6.16 2.34
N ASN A 298 15.65 -6.40 1.02
CA ASN A 298 16.54 -5.69 0.11
C ASN A 298 15.89 -4.51 -0.62
N ALA A 299 14.59 -4.30 -0.42
CA ALA A 299 13.83 -3.23 -1.08
C ALA A 299 13.31 -2.23 -0.03
N SER A 300 12.95 -1.03 -0.49
CA SER A 300 12.11 -0.10 0.26
C SER A 300 10.75 -0.04 -0.41
N SER A 301 9.74 -0.43 0.33
CA SER A 301 8.35 -0.45 -0.10
C SER A 301 7.46 0.21 0.94
N ILE A 302 6.34 0.77 0.48
CA ILE A 302 5.41 1.54 1.30
C ILE A 302 4.04 0.88 1.28
N LEU A 303 3.54 0.51 2.45
CA LEU A 303 2.12 0.18 2.62
C LEU A 303 1.39 1.44 3.07
N LYS A 304 0.41 1.90 2.31
CA LYS A 304 -0.48 3.01 2.65
C LYS A 304 -1.83 2.46 3.12
N VAL A 305 -2.29 2.86 4.30
CA VAL A 305 -3.59 2.44 4.83
C VAL A 305 -4.41 3.67 5.18
N HIS A 306 -5.57 3.78 4.53
CA HIS A 306 -6.51 4.88 4.74
C HIS A 306 -7.84 4.34 5.25
N ILE A 307 -8.22 4.71 6.47
CA ILE A 307 -9.48 4.30 7.10
C ILE A 307 -10.14 5.56 7.63
N ASP A 308 -11.33 5.89 7.12
CA ASP A 308 -12.11 7.02 7.61
C ASP A 308 -12.62 6.73 9.02
N ASN A 309 -12.08 7.44 10.01
CA ASN A 309 -12.50 7.51 11.41
C ASN A 309 -12.84 6.18 12.13
N SER A 310 -12.05 5.92 13.18
CA SER A 310 -12.09 4.74 14.07
C SER A 310 -11.68 3.44 13.38
N LEU A 311 -10.53 2.93 13.81
CA LEU A 311 -10.01 1.62 13.42
C LEU A 311 -10.83 0.53 14.12
N GLU A 312 -12.02 0.26 13.61
CA GLU A 312 -12.61 -1.06 13.83
C GLU A 312 -11.77 -2.07 13.06
N LEU A 313 -11.12 -2.96 13.81
CA LEU A 313 -10.34 -4.06 13.27
C LEU A 313 -11.29 -5.00 12.51
N CYS A 314 -11.23 -4.96 11.18
CA CYS A 314 -11.81 -5.98 10.31
C CYS A 314 -10.70 -6.91 9.80
N SER A 315 -11.10 -8.02 9.16
CA SER A 315 -10.20 -9.03 8.57
C SER A 315 -9.06 -8.43 7.73
N ILE A 316 -9.38 -7.52 6.81
CA ILE A 316 -8.36 -6.82 5.99
C ILE A 316 -7.39 -6.04 6.90
N SER A 317 -7.89 -5.19 7.78
CA SER A 317 -7.02 -4.37 8.63
C SER A 317 -6.12 -5.22 9.54
N THR A 318 -6.64 -6.34 10.04
CA THR A 318 -5.87 -7.32 10.82
C THR A 318 -4.75 -7.94 9.98
N ALA A 319 -5.04 -8.33 8.73
CA ALA A 319 -4.02 -8.84 7.81
C ALA A 319 -2.95 -7.79 7.48
N LEU A 320 -3.35 -6.54 7.20
CA LEU A 320 -2.43 -5.45 6.90
C LEU A 320 -1.55 -5.06 8.09
N LEU A 321 -2.11 -5.05 9.31
CA LEU A 321 -1.35 -4.77 10.52
C LEU A 321 -0.36 -5.90 10.84
N ARG A 322 -0.77 -7.17 10.68
CA ARG A 322 0.14 -8.32 10.76
C ARG A 322 1.30 -8.17 9.78
N LEU A 323 1.02 -7.77 8.54
CA LEU A 323 2.04 -7.53 7.54
C LEU A 323 3.02 -6.43 7.99
N ALA A 324 2.48 -5.30 8.47
CA ALA A 324 3.25 -4.10 8.81
C ALA A 324 4.19 -4.26 10.01
N ILE A 325 3.81 -5.04 11.02
CA ILE A 325 4.62 -5.22 12.23
C ILE A 325 5.89 -6.03 11.98
N HIS A 326 5.87 -6.85 10.93
CA HIS A 326 6.99 -7.68 10.50
C HIS A 326 7.84 -7.03 9.39
N PHE A 327 7.63 -5.75 9.07
CA PHE A 327 8.49 -5.06 8.11
C PHE A 327 9.96 -5.10 8.51
N THR A 328 10.79 -5.38 7.53
CA THR A 328 12.25 -5.43 7.59
C THR A 328 12.83 -4.45 6.57
N GLY A 329 14.12 -4.11 6.70
CA GLY A 329 14.78 -3.20 5.76
C GLY A 329 14.17 -1.79 5.74
N GLY A 330 13.99 -1.23 4.54
CA GLY A 330 13.45 0.13 4.33
C GLY A 330 11.91 0.20 4.25
N ASN A 331 11.21 -0.89 4.56
CA ASN A 331 9.75 -0.99 4.41
C ASN A 331 9.00 -0.24 5.52
N ARG A 332 7.91 0.44 5.17
CA ARG A 332 7.17 1.30 6.12
C ARG A 332 5.66 1.35 5.89
N LEU A 333 4.92 1.60 6.97
CA LEU A 333 3.47 1.84 6.95
C LEU A 333 3.23 3.35 6.96
N GLN A 334 2.34 3.82 6.10
CA GLN A 334 1.82 5.18 6.09
C GLN A 334 0.32 5.14 6.38
N ALA A 335 -0.11 5.74 7.48
CA ALA A 335 -1.51 5.74 7.89
C ALA A 335 -1.86 7.01 8.68
N VAL A 336 -3.17 7.23 8.88
CA VAL A 336 -3.69 8.25 9.80
C VAL A 336 -3.77 7.66 11.21
N GLY A 337 -3.33 8.41 12.21
CA GLY A 337 -3.41 8.00 13.62
C GLY A 337 -2.43 6.89 13.99
N THR A 338 -1.19 6.96 13.48
CA THR A 338 -0.19 5.89 13.66
C THR A 338 0.12 5.56 15.11
N ASN A 339 0.06 6.52 16.02
CA ASN A 339 0.26 6.27 17.46
C ASN A 339 -0.83 5.35 18.03
N SER A 340 -2.09 5.61 17.70
CA SER A 340 -3.21 4.76 18.11
C SER A 340 -3.09 3.35 17.53
N LEU A 341 -2.61 3.24 16.29
CA LEU A 341 -2.31 1.96 15.66
C LEU A 341 -1.21 1.19 16.38
N LYS A 342 -0.09 1.86 16.70
CA LYS A 342 1.00 1.24 17.48
C LYS A 342 0.49 0.72 18.82
N ILE A 343 -0.28 1.52 19.55
CA ILE A 343 -0.87 1.11 20.84
C ILE A 343 -1.81 -0.09 20.66
N SER A 344 -2.72 -0.04 19.69
CA SER A 344 -3.67 -1.12 19.40
C SER A 344 -2.97 -2.45 19.10
N VAL A 345 -1.99 -2.41 18.19
CA VAL A 345 -1.17 -3.58 17.84
C VAL A 345 -0.38 -4.09 19.04
N THR A 346 0.27 -3.19 19.79
CA THR A 346 1.07 -3.55 20.98
C THR A 346 0.19 -4.26 22.00
N ASN A 347 -1.03 -3.78 22.20
CA ASN A 347 -2.01 -4.44 23.05
C ASN A 347 -2.43 -5.81 22.49
N GLN A 348 -2.67 -5.94 21.19
CA GLN A 348 -3.07 -7.22 20.58
C GLN A 348 -2.01 -8.33 20.72
N VAL A 349 -0.73 -7.97 20.78
CA VAL A 349 0.36 -8.94 21.01
C VAL A 349 0.80 -9.03 22.47
N GLY A 350 0.19 -8.22 23.35
CA GLY A 350 0.50 -8.17 24.78
C GLY A 350 1.87 -7.58 25.11
N GLY A 351 2.39 -6.72 24.22
CA GLY A 351 3.64 -5.98 24.38
C GLY A 351 4.85 -6.57 23.65
N THR A 352 4.79 -7.83 23.22
CA THR A 352 5.92 -8.51 22.56
C THR A 352 5.46 -9.43 21.42
N LEU A 353 6.30 -9.58 20.39
CA LEU A 353 6.08 -10.59 19.34
C LEU A 353 6.59 -11.97 19.78
N GLY A 354 7.42 -12.03 20.83
CA GLY A 354 7.94 -13.26 21.40
C GLY A 354 9.46 -13.33 21.47
N SER A 355 10.17 -12.45 20.76
CA SER A 355 11.62 -12.50 20.63
C SER A 355 12.33 -11.51 21.56
N HIS A 356 11.73 -10.35 21.80
CA HIS A 356 12.33 -9.33 22.66
C HIS A 356 11.28 -8.54 23.45
N VAL A 357 11.70 -7.96 24.58
CA VAL A 357 10.86 -7.06 25.38
C VAL A 357 10.43 -5.78 24.64
N ASN A 358 11.10 -5.43 23.55
CA ASN A 358 10.96 -4.16 22.84
C ASN A 358 10.48 -4.34 21.39
N ASP A 359 9.93 -5.51 21.05
CA ASP A 359 9.53 -5.85 19.66
C ASP A 359 8.59 -4.80 19.02
N CYS A 360 7.78 -4.12 19.84
CA CYS A 360 6.79 -3.14 19.39
C CYS A 360 7.29 -1.68 19.42
N ASN A 361 8.48 -1.38 19.95
CA ASN A 361 8.91 0.01 20.18
C ASN A 361 9.26 0.74 18.87
N ASN A 362 9.89 0.04 17.92
CA ASN A 362 10.44 0.63 16.70
C ASN A 362 9.62 0.25 15.46
N LEU A 363 8.28 0.22 15.57
CA LEU A 363 7.41 -0.03 14.42
C LEU A 363 7.53 1.12 13.40
N PRO A 364 7.85 0.83 12.11
CA PRO A 364 8.10 1.83 11.07
C PRO A 364 6.79 2.41 10.52
N PHE A 365 5.92 2.90 11.41
CA PHE A 365 4.65 3.52 11.05
C PHE A 365 4.85 5.04 11.05
N LEU A 366 4.51 5.66 9.93
CA LEU A 366 4.64 7.08 9.65
C LEU A 366 3.26 7.70 9.42
N GLU A 367 3.07 8.88 10.00
CA GLU A 367 1.83 9.64 9.79
C GLU A 367 1.73 10.08 8.33
N TYR A 368 0.53 9.99 7.78
CA TYR A 368 0.27 10.29 6.37
C TYR A 368 -1.10 10.94 6.18
N THR A 369 -1.15 11.97 5.34
CA THR A 369 -2.41 12.55 4.90
C THR A 369 -2.88 11.82 3.65
N PRO A 370 -4.03 11.13 3.72
CA PRO A 370 -4.51 10.29 2.64
C PRO A 370 -4.97 11.11 1.44
N PHE A 371 -4.77 10.54 0.26
CA PHE A 371 -5.42 10.97 -0.97
C PHE A 371 -6.26 9.81 -1.49
N GLU A 372 -7.44 10.13 -2.03
CA GLU A 372 -8.28 9.12 -2.64
C GLU A 372 -7.65 8.64 -3.96
N ASN A 373 -7.22 7.39 -4.03
CA ASN A 373 -6.67 6.80 -5.26
C ASN A 373 -7.74 5.94 -5.94
N LEU A 374 -8.27 6.34 -7.10
CA LEU A 374 -9.37 5.61 -7.76
C LEU A 374 -8.91 4.54 -8.77
N SER A 375 -7.64 4.52 -9.16
CA SER A 375 -7.09 3.53 -10.09
C SER A 375 -6.79 2.21 -9.35
N GLY A 376 -7.85 1.51 -8.94
CA GLY A 376 -7.73 0.34 -8.06
C GLY A 376 -8.88 -0.68 -8.21
N CYS A 377 -8.72 -1.80 -7.52
CA CYS A 377 -9.74 -2.85 -7.43
C CYS A 377 -10.65 -2.54 -6.25
N ASN A 378 -11.95 -2.54 -6.48
CA ASN A 378 -12.94 -2.40 -5.42
C ASN A 378 -13.32 -3.78 -4.85
N LEU A 379 -13.10 -3.94 -3.55
CA LEU A 379 -13.53 -5.07 -2.73
C LEU A 379 -14.86 -4.71 -2.08
N ALA A 380 -15.91 -4.69 -2.90
CA ALA A 380 -17.21 -4.17 -2.51
C ALA A 380 -17.99 -5.10 -1.57
N SER A 381 -17.80 -6.43 -1.70
CA SER A 381 -18.52 -7.41 -0.88
C SER A 381 -17.70 -7.87 0.32
N PHE A 382 -18.39 -8.22 1.40
CA PHE A 382 -17.77 -8.85 2.58
C PHE A 382 -16.99 -10.12 2.21
N LEU A 383 -17.52 -10.95 1.29
CA LEU A 383 -16.85 -12.17 0.84
C LEU A 383 -15.54 -11.89 0.10
N ASP A 384 -15.48 -10.83 -0.70
CA ASP A 384 -14.24 -10.45 -1.39
C ASP A 384 -13.20 -9.93 -0.40
N GLN A 385 -13.65 -9.23 0.64
CA GLN A 385 -12.78 -8.72 1.70
C GLN A 385 -12.18 -9.86 2.54
N GLU A 386 -12.99 -10.85 2.93
CA GLU A 386 -12.51 -12.05 3.64
C GLU A 386 -11.55 -12.87 2.76
N LYS A 387 -11.86 -13.06 1.47
CA LYS A 387 -10.97 -13.77 0.54
C LYS A 387 -9.63 -13.08 0.37
N GLU A 388 -9.62 -11.75 0.26
CA GLU A 388 -8.38 -10.97 0.18
C GLU A 388 -7.56 -11.10 1.46
N ALA A 389 -8.19 -10.94 2.63
CA ALA A 389 -7.52 -11.05 3.93
C ALA A 389 -6.94 -12.45 4.18
N GLU A 390 -7.71 -13.50 3.87
CA GLU A 390 -7.27 -14.88 4.03
C GLU A 390 -6.11 -15.21 3.08
N LYS A 391 -6.17 -14.75 1.82
CA LYS A 391 -5.03 -14.88 0.88
C LYS A 391 -3.80 -14.14 1.37
N LEU A 392 -3.93 -12.93 1.91
CA LEU A 392 -2.81 -12.22 2.53
C LEU A 392 -2.19 -13.03 3.68
N HIS A 393 -3.01 -13.63 4.54
CA HIS A 393 -2.55 -14.52 5.61
C HIS A 393 -1.84 -15.77 5.09
N GLN A 394 -2.38 -16.42 4.08
CA GLN A 394 -1.79 -17.61 3.46
C GLN A 394 -0.41 -17.28 2.87
N GLU A 395 -0.29 -16.21 2.09
CA GLU A 395 0.99 -15.80 1.51
C GLU A 395 2.01 -15.38 2.58
N MET A 396 1.57 -14.72 3.65
CA MET A 396 2.41 -14.45 4.82
C MET A 396 2.89 -15.74 5.49
N ASN A 397 2.03 -16.74 5.65
CA ASN A 397 2.39 -18.02 6.24
C ASN A 397 3.40 -18.78 5.36
N ASN A 398 3.17 -18.81 4.04
CA ASN A 398 4.04 -19.45 3.07
C ASN A 398 5.47 -18.86 3.12
N LEU A 399 5.60 -17.53 3.06
CA LEU A 399 6.91 -16.87 3.11
C LEU A 399 7.59 -17.08 4.47
N THR A 400 6.83 -17.02 5.57
CA THR A 400 7.38 -17.28 6.90
C THR A 400 7.88 -18.72 7.01
N PHE A 401 7.13 -19.69 6.50
CA PHE A 401 7.51 -21.10 6.52
C PHE A 401 8.79 -21.35 5.72
N GLN A 402 8.92 -20.78 4.52
CA GLN A 402 10.15 -20.87 3.72
C GLN A 402 11.36 -20.36 4.51
N LYS A 403 11.25 -19.18 5.13
CA LYS A 403 12.32 -18.60 5.96
C LYS A 403 12.64 -19.47 7.18
N VAL A 404 11.62 -20.02 7.85
CA VAL A 404 11.78 -20.92 8.99
C VAL A 404 12.48 -22.21 8.57
N ALA A 405 12.05 -22.82 7.47
CA ALA A 405 12.64 -24.05 6.94
C ALA A 405 14.13 -23.87 6.61
N ASP A 406 14.49 -22.78 5.95
CA ASP A 406 15.89 -22.45 5.67
C ASP A 406 16.73 -22.29 6.95
N LEU A 407 16.15 -21.67 7.99
CA LEU A 407 16.81 -21.49 9.28
C LEU A 407 16.94 -22.80 10.07
N VAL A 408 15.95 -23.69 10.00
CA VAL A 408 16.02 -25.05 10.60
C VAL A 408 17.16 -25.84 9.94
N ILE A 409 17.24 -25.85 8.61
CA ILE A 409 18.33 -26.51 7.87
C ILE A 409 19.69 -25.95 8.29
N LYS A 410 19.82 -24.62 8.37
CA LYS A 410 21.06 -23.98 8.86
C LYS A 410 21.43 -24.46 10.27
N LYS A 411 20.47 -24.62 11.18
CA LYS A 411 20.71 -25.17 12.53
C LYS A 411 21.16 -26.63 12.50
N ILE A 412 20.53 -27.46 11.67
CA ILE A 412 20.91 -28.88 11.50
C ILE A 412 22.34 -29.02 10.95
N ILE A 413 22.72 -28.17 9.98
CA ILE A 413 24.05 -28.24 9.35
C ILE A 413 25.18 -28.01 10.36
N VAL A 414 24.94 -27.19 11.39
CA VAL A 414 25.92 -26.81 12.43
C VAL A 414 26.08 -27.88 13.53
N ILE A 415 25.23 -28.92 13.55
CA ILE A 415 25.40 -30.08 14.45
C ILE A 415 26.76 -30.72 14.19
N GLY A 416 27.56 -30.91 15.26
CA GLY A 416 28.91 -31.47 15.17
C GLY A 416 28.92 -32.99 15.00
N SER A 417 27.94 -33.67 15.58
CA SER A 417 27.77 -35.12 15.44
C SER A 417 27.17 -35.50 14.07
N VAL A 418 27.92 -36.24 13.26
CA VAL A 418 27.50 -36.67 11.91
C VAL A 418 26.23 -37.54 11.98
N GLU A 419 26.18 -38.47 12.94
CA GLU A 419 25.06 -39.40 13.11
C GLU A 419 23.76 -38.66 13.46
N ILE A 420 23.80 -37.74 14.44
CA ILE A 420 22.64 -36.92 14.82
C ILE A 420 22.22 -36.04 13.65
N LYS A 421 23.18 -35.46 12.93
CA LYS A 421 22.91 -34.61 11.77
C LYS A 421 22.19 -35.37 10.66
N GLU A 422 22.65 -36.56 10.28
CA GLU A 422 22.00 -37.38 9.26
C GLU A 422 20.57 -37.79 9.65
N ALA A 423 20.36 -38.18 10.92
CA ALA A 423 19.04 -38.50 11.44
C ALA A 423 18.11 -37.27 11.42
N ALA A 424 18.63 -36.09 11.81
CA ALA A 424 17.88 -34.84 11.80
C ALA A 424 17.49 -34.40 10.39
N ILE A 425 18.39 -34.52 9.41
CA ILE A 425 18.06 -34.21 8.00
C ILE A 425 16.92 -35.11 7.52
N LYS A 426 17.04 -36.43 7.70
CA LYS A 426 16.02 -37.39 7.25
C LYS A 426 14.65 -37.08 7.83
N ARG A 427 14.57 -36.82 9.14
CA ARG A 427 13.30 -36.52 9.81
C ARG A 427 12.76 -35.15 9.41
N TRP A 428 13.63 -34.15 9.27
CA TRP A 428 13.22 -32.82 8.83
C TRP A 428 12.59 -32.84 7.43
N GLU A 429 13.13 -33.60 6.48
CA GLU A 429 12.52 -33.71 5.14
C GLU A 429 11.11 -34.32 5.18
N ILE A 430 10.83 -35.23 6.12
CA ILE A 430 9.47 -35.77 6.34
C ILE A 430 8.58 -34.69 6.95
N TRP A 431 9.02 -34.08 8.05
CA TRP A 431 8.25 -33.06 8.79
C TRP A 431 7.92 -31.85 7.93
N LYS A 432 8.83 -31.44 7.05
CA LYS A 432 8.66 -30.28 6.18
C LYS A 432 7.43 -30.43 5.26
N GLU A 433 7.10 -31.65 4.84
CA GLU A 433 5.94 -31.92 3.98
C GLU A 433 4.65 -32.17 4.80
N GLU A 434 4.78 -32.68 6.03
CA GLU A 434 3.63 -33.09 6.87
C GLU A 434 3.11 -32.00 7.82
N ILE A 435 3.96 -31.03 8.20
CA ILE A 435 3.60 -30.00 9.17
C ILE A 435 2.50 -29.06 8.61
N ASP A 436 1.37 -28.98 9.32
CA ASP A 436 0.50 -27.81 9.22
C ASP A 436 1.16 -26.64 9.96
N PHE A 437 1.87 -25.80 9.20
CA PHE A 437 2.66 -24.70 9.74
C PHE A 437 1.82 -23.72 10.56
N ASN A 438 0.56 -23.52 10.19
CA ASN A 438 -0.31 -22.55 10.88
C ASN A 438 -0.70 -23.07 12.25
N VAL A 439 -1.08 -24.34 12.33
CA VAL A 439 -1.45 -24.98 13.60
C VAL A 439 -0.23 -25.03 14.52
N LEU A 440 0.90 -25.52 14.04
CA LEU A 440 2.11 -25.67 14.84
C LEU A 440 2.64 -24.32 15.35
N CYS A 441 2.74 -23.30 14.48
CA CYS A 441 3.23 -21.98 14.90
C CYS A 441 2.27 -21.28 15.85
N THR A 442 0.95 -21.45 15.68
CA THR A 442 -0.02 -20.86 16.61
C THR A 442 0.13 -21.47 18.01
N GLN A 443 0.37 -22.78 18.09
CA GLN A 443 0.68 -23.45 19.35
C GLN A 443 2.02 -22.97 19.93
N MET A 444 3.07 -22.91 19.11
CA MET A 444 4.41 -22.46 19.54
C MET A 444 4.46 -21.02 20.04
N MET A 445 3.58 -20.16 19.53
CA MET A 445 3.58 -18.72 19.82
C MET A 445 2.50 -18.29 20.82
N ARG A 446 1.77 -19.24 21.43
CA ARG A 446 0.72 -18.99 22.42
C ARG A 446 0.85 -19.89 23.64
N PRO A 447 1.39 -19.39 24.76
CA PRO A 447 1.14 -19.97 26.06
C PRO A 447 -0.36 -19.93 26.37
N GLN A 448 -0.91 -21.04 26.85
CA GLN A 448 -2.36 -21.17 27.01
C GLN A 448 -2.94 -20.17 28.02
N ILE A 449 -2.16 -19.81 29.04
CA ILE A 449 -2.54 -18.89 30.11
C ILE A 449 -2.71 -17.43 29.64
N GLU A 450 -2.13 -17.04 28.49
CA GLU A 450 -2.32 -15.71 27.89
C GLU A 450 -3.76 -15.49 27.40
N GLY A 451 -4.51 -16.59 27.19
CA GLY A 451 -5.88 -16.58 26.73
C GLY A 451 -6.06 -16.09 25.29
N GLU A 452 -7.33 -15.96 24.87
CA GLU A 452 -7.70 -15.60 23.50
C GLU A 452 -7.56 -14.10 23.20
N SER A 453 -7.32 -13.31 24.24
CA SER A 453 -7.15 -11.86 24.14
C SER A 453 -5.85 -11.42 23.44
N ILE A 454 -4.97 -12.38 23.13
CA ILE A 454 -3.74 -12.19 22.35
C ILE A 454 -3.95 -12.73 20.94
N GLU A 455 -3.76 -11.86 19.95
CA GLU A 455 -3.82 -12.21 18.54
C GLU A 455 -2.49 -12.85 18.10
N VAL A 456 -2.45 -14.18 18.08
CA VAL A 456 -1.20 -14.93 17.84
C VAL A 456 -0.73 -14.82 16.40
N ARG A 457 -1.65 -14.61 15.45
CA ARG A 457 -1.25 -14.43 14.04
C ARG A 457 -0.30 -13.25 13.90
N PHE A 458 -0.42 -12.23 14.75
CA PHE A 458 0.48 -11.08 14.75
C PHE A 458 1.90 -11.46 15.16
N ARG A 459 2.08 -12.50 15.96
CA ARG A 459 3.41 -12.99 16.35
C ARG A 459 4.09 -13.80 15.25
N ILE A 460 3.40 -14.20 14.19
CA ILE A 460 3.95 -15.08 13.15
C ILE A 460 4.36 -14.25 11.92
N GLY A 461 5.66 -14.12 11.69
CA GLY A 461 6.21 -13.45 10.51
C GLY A 461 7.75 -13.43 10.46
N PRO A 462 8.36 -12.73 9.48
CA PRO A 462 9.80 -12.69 9.26
C PRO A 462 10.66 -12.27 10.46
N LYS A 463 10.16 -11.43 11.38
CA LYS A 463 10.92 -11.03 12.58
C LYS A 463 11.03 -12.15 13.59
N THR A 464 10.01 -13.00 13.70
CA THR A 464 9.95 -14.13 14.65
C THR A 464 10.34 -15.47 14.03
N ALA A 465 10.65 -15.50 12.72
CA ALA A 465 11.08 -16.72 12.03
C ALA A 465 12.27 -17.42 12.72
N HIS A 466 13.17 -16.67 13.37
CA HIS A 466 14.32 -17.25 14.07
C HIS A 466 13.93 -18.04 15.34
N ILE A 467 13.00 -17.53 16.15
CA ILE A 467 12.50 -18.26 17.33
C ILE A 467 11.62 -19.45 16.93
N LEU A 468 10.80 -19.31 15.88
CA LEU A 468 10.02 -20.43 15.32
C LEU A 468 10.94 -21.54 14.82
N ALA A 469 11.98 -21.19 14.05
CA ALA A 469 12.97 -22.16 13.58
C ALA A 469 13.73 -22.81 14.74
N HIS A 470 14.01 -22.06 15.80
CA HIS A 470 14.64 -22.61 16.99
C HIS A 470 13.71 -23.56 17.76
N GLY A 471 12.42 -23.24 17.87
CA GLY A 471 11.39 -24.09 18.46
C GLY A 471 11.22 -25.42 17.70
N ILE A 472 11.05 -25.35 16.38
CA ILE A 472 10.93 -26.54 15.52
C ILE A 472 12.20 -27.38 15.57
N PHE A 473 13.38 -26.75 15.47
CA PHE A 473 14.66 -27.46 15.58
C PHE A 473 14.80 -28.16 16.93
N PHE A 474 14.43 -27.49 18.02
CA PHE A 474 14.55 -28.08 19.35
C PHE A 474 13.54 -29.23 19.57
N LEU A 475 12.32 -29.08 19.07
CA LEU A 475 11.33 -30.16 19.03
C LEU A 475 11.85 -31.37 18.22
N LEU A 476 12.52 -31.13 17.08
CA LEU A 476 13.17 -32.17 16.28
C LEU A 476 14.24 -32.91 17.09
N VAL A 477 15.09 -32.20 17.82
CA VAL A 477 16.13 -32.79 18.68
C VAL A 477 15.52 -33.64 19.79
N VAL A 478 14.46 -33.17 20.46
CA VAL A 478 13.78 -33.92 21.51
C VAL A 478 13.12 -35.18 20.93
N SER A 479 12.46 -35.07 19.78
CA SER A 479 11.87 -36.22 19.09
C SER A 479 12.93 -37.26 18.70
N LEU A 480 14.08 -36.84 18.16
CA LEU A 480 15.20 -37.73 17.80
C LEU A 480 15.80 -38.43 19.01
N GLY A 481 15.95 -37.69 20.12
CA GLY A 481 16.43 -38.28 21.36
C GLY A 481 15.41 -39.23 21.98
N TYR A 482 14.10 -39.00 21.83
CA TYR A 482 13.11 -39.94 22.33
C TYR A 482 13.10 -41.25 21.53
N ASP A 483 12.91 -41.15 20.21
CA ASP A 483 12.94 -42.31 19.32
C ASP A 483 13.53 -41.89 17.96
N PRO A 484 14.67 -42.47 17.55
CA PRO A 484 15.31 -42.14 16.27
C PRO A 484 14.57 -42.68 15.04
N TYR A 485 13.53 -43.50 15.21
CA TYR A 485 12.72 -44.08 14.13
C TYR A 485 11.27 -43.56 14.09
N ASP A 486 10.73 -43.04 15.21
CA ASP A 486 9.39 -42.44 15.23
C ASP A 486 9.41 -41.00 14.67
N ASN A 487 8.64 -40.77 13.60
CA ASN A 487 8.56 -39.45 12.97
C ASN A 487 7.43 -38.58 13.53
N ARG A 488 6.67 -39.01 14.54
CA ARG A 488 5.63 -38.18 15.14
C ARG A 488 6.25 -37.01 15.92
N PHE A 489 5.81 -35.79 15.63
CA PHE A 489 6.23 -34.58 16.36
C PHE A 489 5.24 -34.13 17.45
N GLU A 490 4.04 -34.71 17.47
CA GLU A 490 2.97 -34.35 18.41
C GLU A 490 2.94 -35.22 19.66
N LEU A 491 3.65 -36.35 19.65
CA LEU A 491 3.59 -37.39 20.67
C LEU A 491 4.99 -37.86 21.10
N ILE A 492 5.17 -38.04 22.41
CA ILE A 492 6.28 -38.79 23.01
C ILE A 492 5.66 -39.79 23.97
N ASN A 493 5.90 -41.09 23.78
CA ASN A 493 5.33 -42.15 24.63
C ASN A 493 3.81 -42.07 24.75
N GLU A 494 3.11 -41.84 23.64
CA GLU A 494 1.65 -41.61 23.57
C GLU A 494 1.15 -40.39 24.38
N LYS A 495 2.07 -39.57 24.89
CA LYS A 495 1.77 -38.33 25.61
C LYS A 495 1.88 -37.12 24.70
N LYS A 496 0.98 -36.15 24.87
CA LYS A 496 0.89 -34.98 23.99
C LYS A 496 2.03 -34.00 24.26
N ILE A 497 2.72 -33.58 23.21
CA ILE A 497 3.76 -32.54 23.27
C ILE A 497 3.14 -31.17 22.98
N ILE A 498 3.53 -30.18 23.78
CA ILE A 498 3.35 -28.76 23.47
C ILE A 498 4.74 -28.14 23.40
N SER A 499 5.07 -27.55 22.25
CA SER A 499 6.29 -26.78 22.10
C SER A 499 5.99 -25.30 22.24
N ASN A 500 6.82 -24.56 22.96
CA ASN A 500 6.78 -23.11 23.05
C ASN A 500 8.09 -22.52 22.50
N ALA A 501 7.95 -21.62 21.54
CA ALA A 501 9.05 -20.96 20.85
C ALA A 501 9.42 -19.60 21.44
N LEU A 502 8.58 -19.04 22.31
CA LEU A 502 8.78 -17.69 22.83
C LEU A 502 10.01 -17.63 23.73
N GLU A 503 10.69 -16.49 23.70
CA GLU A 503 11.70 -16.07 24.68
C GLU A 503 11.08 -15.07 25.67
N TRP A 504 10.09 -14.29 25.20
CA TRP A 504 9.32 -13.31 25.97
C TRP A 504 7.83 -13.50 25.73
N TRP A 505 7.00 -13.23 26.74
CA TRP A 505 5.55 -13.41 26.67
C TRP A 505 4.81 -12.36 27.52
N SER A 506 3.48 -12.28 27.40
CA SER A 506 2.67 -11.18 27.97
C SER A 506 2.21 -11.41 29.40
N GLY A 507 2.44 -12.60 29.93
CA GLY A 507 1.91 -13.04 31.21
C GLY A 507 0.47 -13.58 31.16
N PRO A 508 -0.04 -14.03 32.32
CA PRO A 508 -1.39 -14.55 32.46
C PRO A 508 -2.47 -13.51 32.12
N SER A 509 -3.52 -13.95 31.43
CA SER A 509 -4.69 -13.11 31.08
C SER A 509 -5.40 -12.47 32.28
N ARG A 510 -5.30 -13.08 33.47
CA ARG A 510 -5.94 -12.62 34.71
C ARG A 510 -5.12 -11.57 35.48
N GLN A 511 -3.88 -11.34 35.08
CA GLN A 511 -2.97 -10.41 35.74
C GLN A 511 -2.79 -9.13 34.89
N SER A 512 -2.15 -8.11 35.46
CA SER A 512 -1.76 -6.95 34.66
C SER A 512 -0.80 -7.39 33.56
N ARG A 513 -1.10 -6.99 32.32
CA ARG A 513 -0.27 -7.32 31.16
C ARG A 513 1.09 -6.68 31.31
N ARG A 514 2.12 -7.52 31.38
CA ARG A 514 3.52 -7.11 31.44
C ARG A 514 4.33 -8.14 30.68
N VAL A 515 5.26 -7.65 29.85
CA VAL A 515 6.20 -8.53 29.17
C VAL A 515 7.12 -9.21 30.21
N ARG A 516 7.25 -10.52 30.11
CA ARG A 516 7.98 -11.42 31.01
C ARG A 516 8.95 -12.28 30.22
N SER A 517 10.09 -12.61 30.79
CA SER A 517 11.04 -13.54 30.18
C SER A 517 10.59 -14.99 30.43
N MET A 518 10.91 -15.89 29.50
CA MET A 518 10.82 -17.34 29.71
C MET A 518 11.93 -17.89 30.62
N SER A 519 12.77 -17.01 31.17
CA SER A 519 13.71 -17.37 32.25
C SER A 519 13.26 -16.84 33.62
N ASP A 520 12.14 -16.12 33.69
CA ASP A 520 11.59 -15.60 34.95
C ASP A 520 10.76 -16.68 35.68
N THR A 521 10.54 -16.48 36.97
CA THR A 521 9.80 -17.40 37.87
C THR A 521 8.34 -17.61 37.47
N ASP A 522 7.74 -16.64 36.76
CA ASP A 522 6.37 -16.70 36.24
C ASP A 522 6.15 -17.84 35.24
N ILE A 523 7.22 -18.43 34.68
CA ILE A 523 7.14 -19.58 33.76
C ILE A 523 6.46 -20.79 34.40
N VAL A 524 6.55 -20.94 35.72
CA VAL A 524 5.93 -22.04 36.47
C VAL A 524 4.42 -22.01 36.31
N GLU A 525 3.80 -20.83 36.40
CA GLU A 525 2.35 -20.65 36.22
C GLU A 525 1.94 -20.99 34.78
N MET A 526 2.76 -20.58 33.80
CA MET A 526 2.56 -20.89 32.39
C MET A 526 2.55 -22.41 32.14
N ILE A 527 3.54 -23.13 32.67
CA ILE A 527 3.67 -24.59 32.49
C ILE A 527 2.47 -25.32 33.08
N LYS A 528 1.89 -24.86 34.21
CA LYS A 528 0.70 -25.49 34.83
C LYS A 528 -0.49 -25.50 33.87
N ASP A 529 -0.74 -24.39 33.19
CA ASP A 529 -1.93 -24.19 32.36
C ASP A 529 -1.84 -24.86 30.98
N GLU A 530 -0.64 -25.32 30.57
CA GLU A 530 -0.49 -26.02 29.30
C GLU A 530 -1.28 -27.33 29.25
N LYS A 531 -1.86 -27.67 28.10
CA LYS A 531 -2.69 -28.89 27.97
C LYS A 531 -1.89 -30.17 27.65
N GLY A 532 -0.60 -30.03 27.36
CA GLY A 532 0.29 -31.17 27.07
C GLY A 532 0.89 -31.78 28.33
N ASP A 533 1.20 -33.06 28.25
CA ASP A 533 1.95 -33.78 29.29
C ASP A 533 3.46 -33.53 29.16
N CYS A 534 3.92 -33.21 27.95
CA CYS A 534 5.30 -32.87 27.63
C CYS A 534 5.37 -31.42 27.13
N VAL A 535 6.20 -30.60 27.76
CA VAL A 535 6.38 -29.19 27.42
C VAL A 535 7.81 -28.94 26.97
N VAL A 536 7.97 -28.52 25.72
CA VAL A 536 9.28 -28.24 25.10
C VAL A 536 9.47 -26.72 25.04
N LEU A 537 10.37 -26.19 25.86
CA LEU A 537 10.63 -24.76 26.01
C LEU A 537 11.96 -24.40 25.34
N SER A 538 11.89 -23.92 24.10
CA SER A 538 13.09 -23.66 23.31
C SER A 538 13.77 -22.31 23.62
N GLY A 539 12.99 -21.33 24.09
CA GLY A 539 13.45 -19.96 24.41
C GLY A 539 14.09 -19.80 25.79
N THR A 540 14.27 -20.90 26.54
CA THR A 540 14.95 -20.88 27.84
C THR A 540 16.00 -21.98 27.92
N SER A 541 17.12 -21.67 28.57
CA SER A 541 18.15 -22.66 28.93
C SER A 541 18.19 -22.97 30.43
N SER A 542 17.25 -22.42 31.19
CA SER A 542 17.16 -22.65 32.63
C SER A 542 17.01 -24.14 32.93
N SER A 543 17.66 -24.59 34.00
CA SER A 543 17.50 -25.95 34.51
C SER A 543 16.13 -26.12 35.18
N LEU A 544 15.68 -27.37 35.35
CA LEU A 544 14.42 -27.63 36.06
C LEU A 544 14.45 -27.10 37.50
N SER A 545 15.59 -27.21 38.20
CA SER A 545 15.76 -26.67 39.55
C SER A 545 15.64 -25.14 39.59
N GLU A 546 16.16 -24.45 38.57
CA GLU A 546 16.01 -23.00 38.45
C GLU A 546 14.55 -22.61 38.13
N ILE A 547 13.88 -23.37 37.27
CA ILE A 547 12.47 -23.14 36.94
C ILE A 547 11.58 -23.31 38.18
N TYR A 548 11.80 -24.37 38.96
CA TYR A 548 10.98 -24.69 40.13
C TYR A 548 11.47 -24.04 41.43
N GLU A 549 12.54 -23.24 41.39
CA GLU A 549 13.21 -22.67 42.55
C GLU A 549 13.55 -23.68 43.66
N THR A 550 13.76 -24.95 43.31
CA THR A 550 14.02 -25.99 44.31
C THR A 550 15.47 -25.91 44.81
N SER A 551 15.65 -25.58 46.09
CA SER A 551 16.98 -25.68 46.71
C SER A 551 17.29 -27.13 47.10
N LEU A 552 18.56 -27.52 47.03
CA LEU A 552 19.05 -28.83 47.53
C LEU A 552 18.71 -29.11 49.00
N ALA A 553 18.26 -28.11 49.77
CA ALA A 553 17.90 -28.23 51.18
C ALA A 553 16.39 -28.50 51.42
N GLU A 554 15.54 -28.37 50.41
CA GLU A 554 14.07 -28.51 50.56
C GLU A 554 13.55 -29.93 50.27
N ASP A 555 14.37 -30.79 49.66
CA ASP A 555 14.01 -32.19 49.34
C ASP A 555 13.70 -33.06 50.57
N PHE A 556 13.95 -32.58 51.79
CA PHE A 556 13.73 -33.33 53.03
C PHE A 556 12.45 -32.98 53.81
N LEU A 557 11.67 -31.94 53.43
CA LEU A 557 10.53 -31.49 54.26
C LEU A 557 9.16 -31.33 53.57
N GLU A 558 9.03 -31.41 52.24
CA GLU A 558 7.73 -31.18 51.58
C GLU A 558 6.86 -32.44 51.43
N SER A 559 6.15 -32.81 52.50
CA SER A 559 5.13 -33.89 52.44
C SER A 559 3.70 -33.40 52.15
N GLN A 560 3.42 -32.09 52.02
CA GLN A 560 2.05 -31.59 51.87
C GLN A 560 1.80 -30.41 50.91
N ASP A 561 2.75 -30.01 50.05
CA ASP A 561 2.60 -28.75 49.31
C ASP A 561 2.10 -28.84 47.86
N LEU A 562 1.50 -27.75 47.39
CA LEU A 562 0.94 -27.48 46.06
C LEU A 562 1.96 -27.65 44.90
N THR A 563 3.22 -27.94 45.22
CA THR A 563 4.32 -28.27 44.31
C THR A 563 4.17 -29.67 43.67
N LYS A 564 3.32 -30.56 44.19
CA LYS A 564 3.09 -31.92 43.63
C LYS A 564 2.45 -31.95 42.23
N THR A 565 1.56 -31.02 41.88
CA THR A 565 0.89 -30.99 40.56
C THR A 565 1.83 -30.53 39.43
N LEU A 566 2.82 -29.69 39.74
CA LEU A 566 3.85 -29.23 38.80
C LEU A 566 4.81 -30.35 38.35
N ARG A 567 5.05 -31.34 39.22
CA ARG A 567 5.90 -32.51 38.95
C ARG A 567 5.24 -33.58 38.06
N SER A 568 4.06 -33.31 37.50
CA SER A 568 3.37 -34.25 36.60
C SER A 568 3.77 -34.13 35.13
N LYS A 569 4.32 -32.99 34.69
CA LYS A 569 4.67 -32.73 33.27
C LYS A 569 6.16 -32.93 32.99
N ILE A 570 6.47 -33.57 31.87
CA ILE A 570 7.84 -33.72 31.37
C ILE A 570 8.23 -32.39 30.72
N ILE A 571 9.39 -31.83 31.10
CA ILE A 571 9.84 -30.54 30.57
C ILE A 571 11.21 -30.70 29.93
N PHE A 572 11.33 -30.22 28.70
CA PHE A 572 12.61 -30.09 28.01
C PHE A 572 12.94 -28.63 27.79
N THR A 573 14.10 -28.19 28.28
CA THR A 573 14.66 -26.85 28.03
C THR A 573 15.90 -26.96 27.16
N ASN A 574 16.30 -25.86 26.52
CA ASN A 574 17.51 -25.78 25.68
C ASN A 574 18.81 -25.78 26.52
N SER A 575 18.95 -26.81 27.35
CA SER A 575 19.95 -26.97 28.39
C SER A 575 21.34 -27.17 27.82
N PHE A 576 22.35 -26.89 28.64
CA PHE A 576 23.74 -27.12 28.28
C PHE A 576 24.03 -28.61 27.94
N LYS A 577 23.34 -29.55 28.60
CA LYS A 577 23.50 -30.99 28.35
C LYS A 577 23.15 -31.34 26.91
N ILE A 578 21.97 -30.92 26.43
CA ILE A 578 21.54 -31.19 25.04
C ILE A 578 22.51 -30.51 24.04
N LYS A 579 22.89 -29.25 24.30
CA LYS A 579 23.86 -28.53 23.45
C LYS A 579 25.20 -29.27 23.34
N ARG A 580 25.67 -29.88 24.42
CA ARG A 580 26.90 -30.66 24.45
C ARG A 580 26.77 -31.95 23.62
N GLU A 581 25.67 -32.67 23.75
CA GLU A 581 25.42 -33.88 22.95
C GLU A 581 25.34 -33.56 21.44
N LEU A 582 24.72 -32.44 21.05
CA LEU A 582 24.69 -32.00 19.65
C LEU A 582 26.08 -31.63 19.10
N LYS A 583 27.00 -31.17 19.96
CA LYS A 583 28.33 -30.73 19.56
C LYS A 583 29.32 -31.90 19.44
N SER A 584 29.30 -32.84 20.39
CA SER A 584 30.33 -33.88 20.50
C SER A 584 29.80 -35.26 20.88
N GLY A 585 28.49 -35.43 21.05
CA GLY A 585 27.86 -36.70 21.37
C GLY A 585 27.53 -37.54 20.14
N ASN A 586 26.72 -38.56 20.33
CA ASN A 586 26.19 -39.44 19.28
C ASN A 586 24.69 -39.70 19.50
N LEU A 587 24.05 -40.42 18.60
CA LEU A 587 22.60 -40.61 18.68
C LEU A 587 22.20 -41.42 19.92
N GLU A 588 23.00 -42.41 20.31
CA GLU A 588 22.78 -43.22 21.50
C GLU A 588 22.91 -42.38 22.80
N SER A 589 23.86 -41.45 22.88
CA SER A 589 24.05 -40.60 24.05
C SER A 589 22.94 -39.57 24.19
N LEU A 590 22.48 -39.00 23.07
CA LEU A 590 21.28 -38.16 23.04
C LEU A 590 20.04 -38.95 23.46
N HIS A 591 19.90 -40.19 22.99
CA HIS A 591 18.78 -41.05 23.37
C HIS A 591 18.77 -41.38 24.85
N LYS A 592 19.92 -41.78 25.40
CA LYS A 592 20.07 -42.03 26.84
C LYS A 592 19.75 -40.80 27.69
N LEU A 593 20.16 -39.60 27.25
CA LEU A 593 19.89 -38.37 27.97
C LEU A 593 18.38 -38.09 28.05
N ILE A 594 17.69 -38.06 26.91
CA ILE A 594 16.25 -37.78 26.85
C ILE A 594 15.44 -38.86 27.54
N LYS A 595 15.79 -40.14 27.35
CA LYS A 595 15.12 -41.26 28.00
C LYS A 595 15.28 -41.25 29.51
N ASN A 596 16.49 -40.95 30.02
CA ASN A 596 16.70 -40.81 31.46
C ASN A 596 15.85 -39.67 32.05
N ASP A 597 15.72 -38.55 31.35
CA ASP A 597 14.88 -37.44 31.82
C ASP A 597 13.39 -37.86 31.90
N ILE A 598 12.91 -38.66 30.94
CA ILE A 598 11.55 -39.23 30.94
C ILE A 598 11.38 -40.26 32.06
N ASP A 599 12.30 -41.22 32.17
CA ASP A 599 12.22 -42.32 33.14
C ASP A 599 12.32 -41.80 34.58
N ASN A 600 13.21 -40.84 34.85
CA ASN A 600 13.30 -40.17 36.15
C ASN A 600 11.99 -39.47 36.51
N HIS A 601 11.34 -38.85 35.53
CA HIS A 601 10.05 -38.20 35.73
C HIS A 601 8.93 -39.20 36.05
N LEU A 602 8.83 -40.29 35.28
CA LEU A 602 7.84 -41.35 35.51
C LEU A 602 8.04 -42.01 36.90
N ASN A 603 9.28 -42.35 37.25
CA ASN A 603 9.59 -42.92 38.57
C ASN A 603 9.26 -41.96 39.73
N ASN A 604 9.39 -40.65 39.52
CA ASN A 604 9.00 -39.65 40.52
C ASN A 604 7.48 -39.56 40.67
N ILE A 605 6.71 -39.69 39.59
CA ILE A 605 5.25 -39.77 39.64
C ILE A 605 4.80 -41.03 40.39
N ASP A 606 5.37 -42.19 40.07
CA ASP A 606 4.99 -43.46 40.71
C ASP A 606 5.26 -43.42 42.23
N LYS A 607 6.40 -42.87 42.65
CA LYS A 607 6.70 -42.62 44.07
C LYS A 607 5.74 -41.62 44.73
N ILE A 608 5.21 -40.65 44.00
CA ILE A 608 4.20 -39.72 44.54
C ILE A 608 2.86 -40.45 44.71
N ILE A 609 2.48 -41.32 43.78
CA ILE A 609 1.25 -42.11 43.83
C ILE A 609 1.30 -43.15 44.96
N GLU A 610 2.45 -43.80 45.18
CA GLU A 610 2.63 -44.78 46.28
C GLU A 610 2.61 -44.15 47.69
N ASN A 611 2.81 -42.84 47.79
CA ASN A 611 2.82 -42.08 49.07
C ASN A 611 1.51 -41.31 49.34
N ILE A 612 0.47 -41.51 48.52
CA ILE A 612 -0.91 -41.04 48.72
C ILE A 612 -1.76 -42.25 49.10
#